data_AF-A0A6J2EDY6-F1
#
_entry.id   AF-A0A6J2EDY6-F1
#
_cell.length_a   1.000
_cell.length_b   1.000
_cell.length_c   1.000
_cell.angle_alpha   90.00
_cell.angle_beta   90.00
_cell.angle_gamma   90.00
#
_symmetry.space_group_name_H-M   'P 1'
#
loop_
_entity.id
_entity.type
_entity.pdbx_description
1 polymer ?
#
loop_
_entity_poly.entity_id
_entity_poly.type
_entity_poly.pdbx_seq_one_letter_code
_entity_poly.pdbx_strand_id
1 'polypeptide(L)'
;MAPGLFLTNKSPLPRKEESTKYFNFSTSDEKSKKDAEHRYHVNNLSQRDVTISINFWVPILLNGVAVWDVAVVAPSQNLPCVSEREPPQHPDLLAQIPGSLVLNCSIAECLRFRCDLPSFGIQEDVDFILKGNLNFGWVSQTLQKKVLVVSVAEITFNRSVYSQLPGQEAFLRAQVETVLEKYEVYNPIPIIVGSSVGGLLLLALITAILYKVGFFKRHYKEMMAEADGQTVPENGTSDPQVAQ
;
A
#
# COMPACT_ATOMS: atom_id res chain seq x y z
N MET A 1 -20.40 29.58 -6.25
CA MET A 1 -18.92 29.48 -6.16
C MET A 1 -18.35 30.87 -6.11
N ALA A 2 -17.33 31.10 -5.30
CA ALA A 2 -16.61 32.37 -5.34
C ALA A 2 -15.71 32.39 -6.59
N PRO A 3 -15.59 33.54 -7.28
CA PRO A 3 -14.80 33.61 -8.52
C PRO A 3 -13.31 33.55 -8.21
N GLY A 4 -12.50 32.96 -9.10
CA GLY A 4 -11.05 32.84 -8.93
C GLY A 4 -10.48 31.57 -9.56
N LEU A 5 -9.17 31.36 -9.37
CA LEU A 5 -8.48 30.13 -9.75
C LEU A 5 -8.59 29.10 -8.62
N PHE A 6 -8.88 27.85 -8.98
CA PHE A 6 -9.01 26.76 -8.01
C PHE A 6 -8.24 25.53 -8.49
N LEU A 7 -7.32 25.07 -7.66
CA LEU A 7 -6.62 23.79 -7.78
C LEU A 7 -7.18 22.83 -6.74
N THR A 8 -7.54 21.62 -7.16
CA THR A 8 -8.04 20.56 -6.29
C THR A 8 -7.47 19.21 -6.70
N ASN A 9 -7.32 18.31 -5.74
CA ASN A 9 -6.99 16.92 -5.96
C ASN A 9 -8.22 15.98 -5.89
N LYS A 10 -9.42 16.56 -5.69
CA LYS A 10 -10.68 15.83 -5.64
C LYS A 10 -11.37 15.89 -6.98
N SER A 11 -11.85 14.75 -7.43
CA SER A 11 -12.69 14.60 -8.61
C SER A 11 -13.97 15.44 -8.47
N PRO A 12 -14.34 16.28 -9.46
CA PRO A 12 -15.63 16.97 -9.47
C PRO A 12 -16.82 16.02 -9.67
N LEU A 13 -16.57 14.86 -10.29
CA LEU A 13 -17.58 13.86 -10.65
C LEU A 13 -17.32 12.55 -9.89
N PRO A 14 -18.36 11.92 -9.30
CA PRO A 14 -18.22 10.69 -8.53
C PRO A 14 -17.82 9.45 -9.35
N ARG A 15 -17.87 9.53 -10.69
CA ARG A 15 -17.47 8.45 -11.61
C ARG A 15 -16.03 8.55 -12.13
N LYS A 16 -15.30 9.62 -11.80
CA LYS A 16 -13.96 9.84 -12.31
C LYS A 16 -12.94 9.15 -11.41
N GLU A 17 -11.98 8.44 -12.02
CA GLU A 17 -10.91 7.74 -11.31
C GLU A 17 -10.16 8.70 -10.37
N GLU A 18 -10.03 8.28 -9.12
CA GLU A 18 -9.27 9.03 -8.11
C GLU A 18 -7.77 8.74 -8.23
N SER A 19 -6.96 9.63 -7.64
CA SER A 19 -5.53 9.36 -7.43
C SER A 19 -5.32 8.05 -6.67
N THR A 20 -4.22 7.36 -6.93
CA THR A 20 -3.74 6.25 -6.13
C THR A 20 -3.67 6.67 -4.65
N LYS A 21 -4.33 5.92 -3.77
CA LYS A 21 -4.41 6.26 -2.34
C LYS A 21 -3.46 5.43 -1.47
N TYR A 22 -3.32 4.15 -1.80
CA TYR A 22 -2.56 3.23 -0.97
C TYR A 22 -1.91 2.11 -1.78
N PHE A 23 -0.79 1.61 -1.29
CA PHE A 23 -0.19 0.35 -1.69
C PHE A 23 0.20 -0.46 -0.47
N ASN A 24 -0.19 -1.73 -0.49
CA ASN A 24 0.34 -2.73 0.40
C ASN A 24 1.43 -3.52 -0.32
N PHE A 25 2.55 -3.73 0.37
CA PHE A 25 3.67 -4.52 -0.13
C PHE A 25 4.37 -5.30 0.99
N SER A 26 4.94 -6.43 0.64
CA SER A 26 5.67 -7.31 1.55
C SER A 26 7.20 -7.12 1.43
N THR A 27 7.97 -7.80 2.28
CA THR A 27 9.43 -7.89 2.14
C THR A 27 9.86 -8.52 0.81
N SER A 28 9.09 -9.48 0.27
CA SER A 28 9.35 -10.04 -1.06
C SER A 28 9.12 -9.04 -2.20
N ASP A 29 8.32 -8.01 -1.97
CA ASP A 29 7.97 -6.99 -2.95
C ASP A 29 8.96 -5.81 -2.97
N GLU A 30 10.01 -5.82 -2.15
CA GLU A 30 10.96 -4.69 -2.05
C GLU A 30 11.64 -4.34 -3.38
N LYS A 31 11.79 -5.30 -4.31
CA LYS A 31 12.32 -5.06 -5.66
C LYS A 31 11.24 -4.77 -6.70
N SER A 32 9.97 -4.80 -6.30
CA SER A 32 8.85 -4.56 -7.20
C SER A 32 8.57 -3.07 -7.37
N LYS A 33 7.78 -2.77 -8.40
CA LYS A 33 7.27 -1.44 -8.71
C LYS A 33 5.80 -1.57 -9.11
N LYS A 34 4.99 -0.56 -8.77
CA LYS A 34 3.57 -0.51 -9.15
C LYS A 34 3.26 0.81 -9.85
N ASP A 35 2.35 0.77 -10.82
CA ASP A 35 1.86 1.97 -11.49
C ASP A 35 1.05 2.81 -10.51
N ALA A 36 1.39 4.10 -10.39
CA ALA A 36 0.79 5.05 -9.47
C ALA A 36 0.42 6.34 -10.22
N GLU A 37 -0.69 6.94 -9.81
CA GLU A 37 -1.23 8.14 -10.44
C GLU A 37 -1.66 9.18 -9.40
N HIS A 38 -1.18 10.41 -9.52
CA HIS A 38 -1.71 11.57 -8.79
C HIS A 38 -2.41 12.52 -9.76
N ARG A 39 -3.67 12.85 -9.47
CA ARG A 39 -4.55 13.64 -10.33
C ARG A 39 -4.81 15.01 -9.70
N TYR A 40 -4.69 16.05 -10.52
CA TYR A 40 -4.94 17.43 -10.16
C TYR A 40 -5.91 18.04 -11.15
N HIS A 41 -6.81 18.86 -10.63
CA HIS A 41 -7.87 19.47 -11.38
C HIS A 41 -7.85 20.98 -11.14
N VAL A 42 -7.77 21.74 -12.22
CA VAL A 42 -7.64 23.20 -12.20
C VAL A 42 -8.86 23.82 -12.87
N ASN A 43 -9.47 24.79 -12.20
CA ASN A 43 -10.65 25.49 -12.67
C ASN A 43 -10.39 26.99 -12.73
N ASN A 44 -10.83 27.62 -13.81
CA ASN A 44 -10.97 29.07 -13.88
C ASN A 44 -12.43 29.46 -13.62
N LEU A 45 -12.76 29.73 -12.36
CA LEU A 45 -14.07 30.26 -11.99
C LEU A 45 -14.09 31.80 -12.02
N SER A 46 -13.05 32.43 -12.57
CA SER A 46 -13.02 33.88 -12.74
C SER A 46 -13.91 34.32 -13.91
N GLN A 47 -14.09 35.63 -14.05
CA GLN A 47 -14.84 36.22 -15.16
C GLN A 47 -13.93 36.69 -16.30
N ARG A 48 -12.69 36.16 -16.37
CA ARG A 48 -11.69 36.56 -17.36
C ARG A 48 -10.85 35.36 -17.79
N ASP A 49 -10.29 35.49 -18.99
CA ASP A 49 -9.22 34.60 -19.44
C ASP A 49 -7.92 35.01 -18.75
N VAL A 50 -7.14 34.02 -18.34
CA VAL A 50 -5.90 34.24 -17.57
C VAL A 50 -4.75 33.44 -18.13
N THR A 51 -3.55 34.00 -18.01
CA THR A 51 -2.29 33.29 -18.28
C THR A 51 -1.70 32.81 -16.97
N ILE A 52 -1.55 31.48 -16.84
CA ILE A 52 -1.08 30.83 -15.61
C ILE A 52 0.01 29.81 -15.91
N SER A 53 0.79 29.47 -14.90
CA SER A 53 1.75 28.37 -14.91
C SER A 53 1.45 27.43 -13.75
N ILE A 54 1.37 26.13 -14.02
CA ILE A 54 1.13 25.12 -13.00
C ILE A 54 2.45 24.39 -12.76
N ASN A 55 2.90 24.40 -11.52
CA ASN A 55 4.11 23.69 -11.09
C ASN A 55 3.71 22.44 -10.31
N PHE A 56 4.34 21.31 -10.62
CA PHE A 56 4.22 20.06 -9.88
C PHE A 56 5.57 19.66 -9.32
N TRP A 57 5.61 19.27 -8.05
CA TRP A 57 6.81 18.76 -7.40
C TRP A 57 6.59 17.31 -6.98
N VAL A 58 7.46 16.43 -7.45
CA VAL A 58 7.33 14.99 -7.23
C VAL A 58 8.66 14.39 -6.76
N PRO A 59 8.71 13.66 -5.63
CA PRO A 59 9.92 13.00 -5.16
C PRO A 59 10.30 11.84 -6.09
N ILE A 60 11.50 11.90 -6.66
CA ILE A 60 12.01 10.92 -7.62
C ILE A 60 13.16 10.08 -7.05
N LEU A 61 13.96 10.63 -6.13
CA LEU A 61 15.02 9.89 -5.45
C LEU A 61 15.09 10.23 -3.95
N LEU A 62 15.41 9.23 -3.15
CA LEU A 62 15.77 9.38 -1.74
C LEU A 62 17.13 8.71 -1.50
N ASN A 63 18.13 9.51 -1.10
CA ASN A 63 19.51 9.08 -0.87
C ASN A 63 20.09 8.24 -2.05
N GLY A 64 19.82 8.65 -3.28
CA GLY A 64 20.30 7.96 -4.48
C GLY A 64 19.50 6.72 -4.90
N VAL A 65 18.44 6.32 -4.17
CA VAL A 65 17.54 5.22 -4.58
C VAL A 65 16.27 5.78 -5.20
N ALA A 66 15.85 5.21 -6.32
CA ALA A 66 14.66 5.64 -7.06
C ALA A 66 13.37 5.45 -6.23
N VAL A 67 12.55 6.51 -6.20
CA VAL A 67 11.25 6.57 -5.54
C VAL A 67 10.13 6.40 -6.57
N TRP A 68 10.07 7.31 -7.54
CA TRP A 68 9.00 7.35 -8.53
C TRP A 68 9.54 7.76 -9.90
N ASP A 69 9.34 6.89 -10.89
CA ASP A 69 9.58 7.19 -12.30
C ASP A 69 8.30 7.78 -12.90
N VAL A 70 8.18 9.12 -12.84
CA VAL A 70 6.93 9.85 -13.08
C VAL A 70 7.02 10.70 -14.35
N ALA A 71 5.91 10.77 -15.09
CA ALA A 71 5.68 11.70 -16.17
C ALA A 71 4.36 12.46 -15.97
N VAL A 72 4.26 13.66 -16.53
CA VAL A 72 3.02 14.45 -16.53
C VAL A 72 2.23 14.18 -17.82
N VAL A 73 0.96 13.81 -17.67
CA VAL A 73 -0.02 13.72 -18.74
C VAL A 73 -0.85 14.98 -18.72
N ALA A 74 -0.65 15.82 -19.72
CA ALA A 74 -1.34 17.09 -19.92
C ALA A 74 -2.67 16.89 -20.68
N PRO A 75 -3.64 17.82 -20.54
CA PRO A 75 -4.95 17.74 -21.18
C PRO A 75 -4.90 17.82 -22.71
N SER A 76 -3.86 18.46 -23.29
CA SER A 76 -3.64 18.51 -24.74
C SER A 76 -2.20 18.14 -25.09
N GLN A 77 -2.02 17.50 -26.24
CA GLN A 77 -0.69 17.05 -26.72
C GLN A 77 0.25 18.23 -27.03
N ASN A 78 -0.28 19.44 -27.20
CA ASN A 78 0.47 20.64 -27.56
C ASN A 78 0.76 21.56 -26.36
N LEU A 79 0.38 21.17 -25.14
CA LEU A 79 0.67 21.97 -23.95
C LEU A 79 2.15 21.83 -23.57
N PRO A 80 2.92 22.93 -23.51
CA PRO A 80 4.33 22.86 -23.16
C PRO A 80 4.49 22.61 -21.66
N CYS A 81 4.91 21.39 -21.30
CA CYS A 81 5.35 21.04 -19.96
C CYS A 81 6.85 20.77 -19.95
N VAL A 82 7.61 21.56 -19.21
CA VAL A 82 9.07 21.39 -19.03
C VAL A 82 9.32 20.69 -17.69
N SER A 83 10.29 19.77 -17.66
CA SER A 83 10.73 19.12 -16.42
C SER A 83 12.14 19.53 -16.03
N GLU A 84 12.36 19.75 -14.74
CA GLU A 84 13.64 20.14 -14.16
C GLU A 84 13.87 19.39 -12.85
N ARG A 85 15.12 18.96 -12.58
CA ARG A 85 15.46 18.31 -11.32
C ARG A 85 15.79 19.36 -10.25
N GLU A 86 15.23 19.20 -9.07
CA GLU A 86 15.48 20.05 -7.91
C GLU A 86 16.11 19.22 -6.77
N PRO A 87 17.20 19.71 -6.14
CA PRO A 87 17.79 19.06 -4.98
C PRO A 87 16.90 19.25 -3.74
N PRO A 88 17.07 18.40 -2.70
CA PRO A 88 16.36 18.56 -1.44
C PRO A 88 16.76 19.86 -0.74
N GLN A 89 15.78 20.61 -0.23
CA GLN A 89 16.03 21.88 0.44
C GLN A 89 16.58 21.71 1.87
N HIS A 90 16.17 20.65 2.56
CA HIS A 90 16.48 20.37 3.96
C HIS A 90 16.73 18.86 4.16
N PRO A 91 17.85 18.31 3.66
CA PRO A 91 18.13 16.87 3.70
C PRO A 91 18.21 16.30 5.12
N ASP A 92 18.62 17.11 6.10
CA ASP A 92 18.80 16.70 7.49
C ASP A 92 17.48 16.56 8.27
N LEU A 93 16.37 17.01 7.69
CA LEU A 93 15.10 17.19 8.39
C LEU A 93 14.11 16.09 7.97
N LEU A 94 14.36 14.85 8.39
CA LEU A 94 13.35 13.79 8.28
C LEU A 94 12.11 14.23 9.08
N ALA A 95 11.07 14.70 8.39
CA ALA A 95 9.80 15.06 8.97
C ALA A 95 9.12 13.78 9.50
N GLN A 96 9.46 13.40 10.74
CA GLN A 96 8.87 12.28 11.44
C GLN A 96 7.54 12.72 12.05
N ILE A 97 6.45 12.20 11.50
CA ILE A 97 5.19 12.14 12.24
C ILE A 97 5.30 10.88 13.13
N PRO A 98 4.87 10.91 14.40
CA PRO A 98 4.86 9.71 15.23
C PRO A 98 4.10 8.56 14.53
N GLY A 99 4.83 7.54 14.07
CA GLY A 99 4.27 6.36 13.38
C GLY A 99 4.25 6.40 11.84
N SER A 100 4.63 7.50 11.18
CA SER A 100 4.79 7.52 9.71
C SER A 100 5.78 8.58 9.21
N LEU A 101 6.57 8.26 8.19
CA LEU A 101 7.43 9.23 7.51
C LEU A 101 6.69 9.89 6.33
N VAL A 102 6.84 11.20 6.15
CA VAL A 102 6.35 11.91 4.96
C VAL A 102 7.51 12.19 4.02
N LEU A 103 7.44 11.63 2.82
CA LEU A 103 8.39 11.88 1.73
C LEU A 103 7.89 13.02 0.85
N ASN A 104 8.58 14.15 0.90
CA ASN A 104 8.31 15.35 0.11
C ASN A 104 9.63 15.95 -0.42
N CYS A 105 9.53 17.02 -1.22
CA CYS A 105 10.67 17.68 -1.84
C CYS A 105 11.54 18.51 -0.90
N SER A 106 11.21 18.56 0.40
CA SER A 106 12.13 19.11 1.39
C SER A 106 13.28 18.14 1.67
N ILE A 107 13.02 16.83 1.66
CA ILE A 107 14.01 15.79 2.03
C ILE A 107 14.46 14.91 0.85
N ALA A 108 13.72 14.93 -0.26
CA ALA A 108 13.98 14.12 -1.44
C ALA A 108 14.45 14.97 -2.62
N GLU A 109 15.21 14.37 -3.53
CA GLU A 109 15.42 14.95 -4.85
C GLU A 109 14.13 14.84 -5.65
N CYS A 110 13.71 15.95 -6.26
CA CYS A 110 12.42 16.05 -6.92
C CYS A 110 12.53 16.39 -8.40
N LEU A 111 11.48 16.05 -9.13
CA LEU A 111 11.25 16.52 -10.48
C LEU A 111 10.16 17.60 -10.40
N ARG A 112 10.50 18.81 -10.83
CA ARG A 112 9.58 19.92 -11.01
C ARG A 112 9.07 19.92 -12.45
N PHE A 113 7.78 19.70 -12.64
CA PHE A 113 7.13 19.95 -13.93
C PHE A 113 6.51 21.34 -13.92
N ARG A 114 6.76 22.12 -14.97
CA ARG A 114 6.14 23.41 -15.20
C ARG A 114 5.34 23.36 -16.50
N CYS A 115 4.03 23.48 -16.39
CA CYS A 115 3.11 23.53 -17.53
C CYS A 115 2.53 24.93 -17.66
N ASP A 116 2.80 25.60 -18.77
CA ASP A 116 2.32 26.97 -19.01
C ASP A 116 1.00 26.94 -19.80
N LEU A 117 -0.03 27.60 -19.26
CA LEU A 117 -1.34 27.78 -19.90
C LEU A 117 -1.44 29.25 -20.35
N PRO A 118 -1.15 29.54 -21.63
CA PRO A 118 -1.13 30.91 -22.13
C PRO A 118 -2.52 31.55 -22.13
N SER A 119 -3.57 30.75 -22.37
CA SER A 119 -4.96 31.19 -22.40
C SER A 119 -5.82 30.16 -21.69
N PHE A 120 -6.14 30.42 -20.42
CA PHE A 120 -7.06 29.61 -19.63
C PHE A 120 -8.39 30.36 -19.49
N GLY A 121 -9.41 29.88 -20.20
CA GLY A 121 -10.68 30.54 -20.46
C GLY A 121 -11.63 30.56 -19.28
N ILE A 122 -12.66 31.40 -19.36
CA ILE A 122 -13.73 31.48 -18.35
C ILE A 122 -14.47 30.14 -18.22
N GLN A 123 -14.62 29.65 -16.99
CA GLN A 123 -15.25 28.36 -16.67
C GLN A 123 -14.56 27.16 -17.32
N GLU A 124 -13.34 27.32 -17.82
CA GLU A 124 -12.54 26.22 -18.30
C GLU A 124 -12.01 25.39 -17.13
N ASP A 125 -12.02 24.07 -17.32
CA ASP A 125 -11.47 23.08 -16.40
C ASP A 125 -10.50 22.15 -17.11
N VAL A 126 -9.39 21.84 -16.45
CA VAL A 126 -8.34 20.97 -17.00
C VAL A 126 -7.84 19.99 -15.96
N ASP A 127 -7.49 18.79 -16.40
CA ASP A 127 -6.88 17.76 -15.56
C ASP A 127 -5.42 17.53 -15.91
N PHE A 128 -4.61 17.36 -14.88
CA PHE A 128 -3.23 16.89 -14.98
C PHE A 128 -3.09 15.59 -14.21
N ILE A 129 -2.40 14.63 -14.82
CA ILE A 129 -2.14 13.32 -14.23
C ILE A 129 -0.64 13.11 -14.16
N LEU A 130 -0.10 13.04 -12.95
CA LEU A 130 1.25 12.54 -12.71
C LEU A 130 1.18 11.03 -12.68
N LYS A 131 1.75 10.36 -13.68
CA LYS A 131 1.65 8.91 -13.85
C LYS A 131 3.02 8.26 -13.95
N GLY A 132 3.18 7.11 -13.32
CA GLY A 132 4.31 6.23 -13.57
C GLY A 132 4.60 5.26 -12.44
N ASN A 133 5.78 4.63 -12.47
CA ASN A 133 6.06 3.49 -11.60
C ASN A 133 6.67 3.92 -10.27
N LEU A 134 5.97 3.64 -9.18
CA LEU A 134 6.46 3.81 -7.82
C LEU A 134 7.23 2.56 -7.39
N ASN A 135 8.47 2.74 -6.94
CA ASN A 135 9.36 1.68 -6.48
C ASN A 135 9.23 1.50 -4.96
N PHE A 136 9.34 0.27 -4.45
CA PHE A 136 9.28 0.01 -2.99
C PHE A 136 10.65 -0.16 -2.32
N GLY A 137 11.73 -0.28 -3.09
CA GLY A 137 13.06 -0.58 -2.56
C GLY A 137 13.60 0.49 -1.62
N TRP A 138 13.28 1.76 -1.87
CA TRP A 138 13.72 2.88 -1.02
C TRP A 138 13.05 2.88 0.36
N VAL A 139 11.87 2.27 0.52
CA VAL A 139 11.12 2.30 1.79
C VAL A 139 11.91 1.62 2.91
N SER A 140 12.72 0.62 2.58
CA SER A 140 13.62 -0.07 3.52
C SER A 140 14.59 0.87 4.25
N GLN A 141 14.98 1.99 3.64
CA GLN A 141 15.87 3.00 4.24
C GLN A 141 15.20 3.80 5.35
N THR A 142 13.87 3.90 5.33
CA THR A 142 13.11 4.74 6.25
C THR A 142 12.91 4.10 7.62
N LEU A 143 13.11 2.77 7.70
CA LEU A 143 12.80 1.92 8.86
C LEU A 143 11.34 2.03 9.35
N GLN A 144 10.44 2.63 8.55
CA GLN A 144 9.02 2.77 8.88
C GLN A 144 8.19 1.66 8.25
N LYS A 145 7.15 1.23 8.97
CA LYS A 145 6.10 0.37 8.41
C LYS A 145 5.19 1.12 7.44
N LYS A 146 5.03 2.43 7.65
CA LYS A 146 4.15 3.30 6.88
C LYS A 146 4.87 4.56 6.43
N VAL A 147 4.81 4.85 5.14
CA VAL A 147 5.39 6.06 4.53
C VAL A 147 4.37 6.71 3.61
N LEU A 148 4.32 8.05 3.61
CA LEU A 148 3.46 8.83 2.72
C LEU A 148 4.33 9.46 1.64
N VAL A 149 4.04 9.17 0.37
CA VAL A 149 4.66 9.83 -0.78
C VAL A 149 3.78 10.98 -1.21
N VAL A 150 4.32 12.19 -1.14
CA VAL A 150 3.55 13.42 -1.39
C VAL A 150 4.03 14.10 -2.66
N SER A 151 3.11 14.36 -3.59
CA SER A 151 3.34 15.36 -4.64
C SER A 151 2.56 16.63 -4.33
N VAL A 152 3.09 17.75 -4.79
CA VAL A 152 2.49 19.08 -4.60
C VAL A 152 2.25 19.69 -5.97
N ALA A 153 1.15 20.40 -6.12
CA ALA A 153 0.87 21.26 -7.26
C ALA A 153 0.60 22.69 -6.79
N GLU A 154 1.05 23.68 -7.54
CA GLU A 154 0.83 25.10 -7.27
C GLU A 154 0.56 25.88 -8.56
N ILE A 155 -0.48 26.72 -8.54
CA ILE A 155 -0.78 27.68 -9.58
C ILE A 155 0.01 28.96 -9.31
N THR A 156 0.72 29.41 -10.34
CA THR A 156 1.45 30.67 -10.36
C THR A 156 0.97 31.55 -11.51
N PHE A 157 0.96 32.86 -11.32
CA PHE A 157 0.52 33.84 -12.30
C PHE A 157 1.22 35.17 -12.05
N ASN A 158 1.16 36.08 -13.03
CA ASN A 158 1.73 37.40 -12.86
C ASN A 158 0.92 38.23 -11.85
N ARG A 159 1.46 38.39 -10.64
CA ARG A 159 0.84 39.14 -9.54
C ARG A 159 0.76 40.65 -9.79
N SER A 160 1.47 41.19 -10.79
CA SER A 160 1.33 42.61 -11.19
C SER A 160 0.10 42.84 -12.07
N VAL A 161 -0.44 41.78 -12.68
CA VAL A 161 -1.59 41.84 -13.61
C VAL A 161 -2.84 41.24 -12.95
N TYR A 162 -2.68 40.14 -12.23
CA TYR A 162 -3.76 39.39 -11.61
C TYR A 162 -3.58 39.31 -10.10
N SER A 163 -4.69 39.27 -9.38
CA SER A 163 -4.71 39.02 -7.93
C SER A 163 -5.79 38.00 -7.61
N GLN A 164 -5.43 36.97 -6.84
CA GLN A 164 -6.42 36.08 -6.26
C GLN A 164 -7.21 36.82 -5.17
N LEU A 165 -8.49 36.48 -5.01
CA LEU A 165 -9.30 37.11 -3.96
C LEU A 165 -8.72 36.80 -2.56
N PRO A 166 -8.76 37.78 -1.64
CA PRO A 166 -8.35 37.55 -0.25
C PRO A 166 -9.09 36.35 0.36
N GLY A 167 -8.36 35.47 1.02
CA GLY A 167 -8.90 34.24 1.62
C GLY A 167 -9.01 33.04 0.66
N GLN A 168 -8.65 33.18 -0.63
CA GLN A 168 -8.65 32.08 -1.60
C GLN A 168 -7.25 31.61 -2.01
N GLU A 169 -6.18 32.12 -1.39
CA GLU A 169 -4.80 31.72 -1.72
C GLU A 169 -4.55 30.23 -1.47
N ALA A 170 -5.24 29.64 -0.49
CA ALA A 170 -5.17 28.21 -0.20
C ALA A 170 -5.62 27.33 -1.39
N PHE A 171 -6.46 27.84 -2.29
CA PHE A 171 -6.91 27.12 -3.48
C PHE A 171 -5.91 27.19 -4.63
N LEU A 172 -4.77 27.89 -4.47
CA LEU A 172 -3.71 27.89 -5.46
C LEU A 172 -2.74 26.72 -5.28
N ARG A 173 -2.83 25.97 -4.18
CA ARG A 173 -1.92 24.87 -3.85
C ARG A 173 -2.71 23.64 -3.42
N ALA A 174 -2.33 22.48 -3.94
CA ALA A 174 -2.90 21.19 -3.54
C ALA A 174 -1.81 20.14 -3.41
N GLN A 175 -2.05 19.12 -2.58
CA GLN A 175 -1.16 17.98 -2.41
C GLN A 175 -1.92 16.67 -2.56
N VAL A 176 -1.24 15.64 -3.06
CA VAL A 176 -1.76 14.27 -3.14
C VAL A 176 -0.79 13.35 -2.43
N GLU A 177 -1.35 12.43 -1.65
CA GLU A 177 -0.60 11.50 -0.82
C GLU A 177 -0.94 10.06 -1.22
N THR A 178 0.10 9.29 -1.54
CA THR A 178 0.00 7.83 -1.64
C THR A 178 0.61 7.21 -0.39
N VAL A 179 -0.16 6.38 0.31
CA VAL A 179 0.29 5.65 1.48
C VAL A 179 0.96 4.34 1.06
N LEU A 180 2.19 4.13 1.48
CA LEU A 180 2.91 2.86 1.33
C LEU A 180 2.94 2.16 2.69
N GLU A 181 2.35 0.97 2.77
CA GLU A 181 2.30 0.18 3.99
C GLU A 181 2.96 -1.18 3.78
N LYS A 182 3.99 -1.43 4.58
CA LYS A 182 4.70 -2.70 4.61
C LYS A 182 3.96 -3.67 5.52
N TYR A 183 3.47 -4.77 4.96
CA TYR A 183 2.90 -5.87 5.73
C TYR A 183 3.89 -7.03 5.85
N GLU A 184 3.88 -7.67 7.01
CA GLU A 184 4.71 -8.86 7.26
C GLU A 184 3.96 -10.09 6.76
N VAL A 185 4.59 -10.85 5.87
CA VAL A 185 4.08 -12.16 5.45
C VAL A 185 4.44 -13.16 6.54
N TYR A 186 3.46 -13.47 7.39
CA TYR A 186 3.63 -14.46 8.44
C TYR A 186 3.72 -15.87 7.84
N ASN A 187 4.80 -16.58 8.12
CA ASN A 187 4.94 -17.98 7.74
C ASN A 187 4.57 -18.88 8.93
N PRO A 188 3.40 -19.55 8.94
CA PRO A 188 2.98 -20.37 10.05
C PRO A 188 3.71 -21.72 10.12
N ILE A 189 4.47 -22.12 9.09
CA ILE A 189 5.07 -23.46 8.97
C ILE A 189 5.99 -23.79 10.16
N PRO A 190 6.93 -22.94 10.59
CA PRO A 190 7.82 -23.26 11.72
C PRO A 190 7.05 -23.48 13.02
N ILE A 191 5.94 -22.76 13.20
CA ILE A 191 5.11 -22.85 14.41
C ILE A 191 4.25 -24.11 14.39
N ILE A 192 3.71 -24.49 13.23
CA ILE A 192 2.99 -25.76 13.07
C ILE A 192 3.94 -26.93 13.36
N VAL A 193 5.11 -26.96 12.72
CA VAL A 193 6.10 -28.03 12.91
C VAL A 193 6.58 -28.07 14.36
N GLY A 194 6.90 -26.92 14.95
CA GLY A 194 7.32 -26.81 16.34
C GLY A 194 6.24 -27.29 17.33
N SER A 195 4.98 -26.93 17.09
CA SER A 195 3.84 -27.36 17.90
C SER A 195 3.60 -28.87 17.80
N SER A 196 3.68 -29.45 16.60
CA SER A 196 3.52 -30.89 16.42
C SER A 196 4.62 -31.69 17.12
N VAL A 197 5.88 -31.28 16.97
CA VAL A 197 7.03 -31.95 17.62
C VAL A 197 6.96 -31.78 19.15
N GLY A 198 6.65 -30.58 19.63
CA GLY A 198 6.50 -30.30 21.06
C GLY A 198 5.33 -31.06 21.68
N GLY A 199 4.19 -31.14 20.98
CA GLY A 199 3.02 -31.90 21.40
C GLY A 199 3.29 -33.39 21.50
N LEU A 200 4.01 -33.97 20.51
CA LEU A 200 4.43 -35.37 20.55
C LEU A 200 5.38 -35.67 21.71
N LEU A 201 6.35 -34.79 21.96
CA LEU A 201 7.28 -34.92 23.09
C LEU A 201 6.55 -34.83 24.43
N LEU A 202 5.63 -33.88 24.58
CA LEU A 202 4.83 -33.73 25.78
C LEU A 202 3.93 -34.94 26.01
N LEU A 203 3.29 -35.45 24.94
CA LEU A 203 2.47 -36.66 25.00
C LEU A 203 3.30 -37.86 25.46
N ALA A 204 4.48 -38.07 24.88
CA ALA A 204 5.38 -39.16 25.26
C ALA A 204 5.80 -39.09 26.74
N LEU A 205 6.10 -37.88 27.24
CA LEU A 205 6.42 -37.63 28.65
C LEU A 205 5.26 -38.01 29.58
N ILE A 206 4.03 -37.58 29.24
CA ILE A 206 2.83 -37.92 30.00
C ILE A 206 2.59 -39.44 29.99
N THR A 207 2.71 -40.09 28.83
CA THR A 207 2.55 -41.55 28.71
C THR A 207 3.58 -42.29 29.58
N ALA A 208 4.84 -41.86 29.60
CA ALA A 208 5.88 -42.46 30.44
C ALA A 208 5.57 -42.30 31.94
N ILE A 209 5.08 -41.12 32.37
CA ILE A 209 4.66 -40.87 33.76
C ILE A 209 3.46 -41.77 34.11
N LEU A 210 2.41 -41.79 33.29
CA LEU A 210 1.22 -42.62 33.52
C LEU A 210 1.53 -44.11 33.53
N TYR A 211 2.48 -44.56 32.69
CA TYR A 211 2.97 -45.93 32.70
C TYR A 211 3.68 -46.25 34.03
N LYS A 212 4.57 -45.37 34.49
CA LYS A 212 5.30 -45.53 35.76
C LYS A 212 4.38 -45.50 36.98
N VAL A 213 3.34 -44.67 36.97
CA VAL A 213 2.32 -44.58 38.03
C VAL A 213 1.35 -45.77 37.97
N GLY A 214 1.40 -46.61 36.93
CA GLY A 214 0.63 -47.86 36.84
C GLY A 214 -0.81 -47.67 36.34
N PHE A 215 -1.15 -46.49 35.83
CA PHE A 215 -2.49 -46.18 35.30
C PHE A 215 -2.88 -47.12 34.15
N PHE A 216 -1.96 -47.34 33.20
CA PHE A 216 -2.18 -48.23 32.05
C PHE A 216 -2.13 -49.73 32.41
N LYS A 217 -1.46 -50.11 33.51
CA LYS A 217 -1.26 -51.52 33.88
C LYS A 217 -2.54 -52.21 34.35
N ARG A 218 -3.53 -51.43 34.83
CA ARG A 218 -4.83 -51.94 35.29
C ARG A 218 -5.82 -52.08 34.13
N HIS A 219 -5.94 -51.05 33.28
CA HIS A 219 -6.93 -51.03 32.20
C HIS A 219 -6.52 -51.83 30.94
N TYR A 220 -5.23 -51.86 30.59
CA TYR A 220 -4.75 -52.59 29.40
C TYR A 220 -4.86 -54.11 29.57
N LYS A 221 -4.80 -54.59 30.83
CA LYS A 221 -4.96 -56.01 31.17
C LYS A 221 -6.40 -56.49 31.00
N GLU A 222 -7.39 -55.62 31.23
CA GLU A 222 -8.80 -55.90 31.00
C GLU A 222 -9.11 -55.91 29.48
N MET A 223 -8.65 -54.90 28.72
CA MET A 223 -8.93 -54.84 27.28
C MET A 223 -8.19 -55.91 26.44
N MET A 224 -6.97 -56.30 26.81
CA MET A 224 -6.26 -57.39 26.11
C MET A 224 -6.87 -58.76 26.43
N ALA A 225 -7.42 -58.96 27.63
CA ALA A 225 -8.11 -60.20 27.99
C ALA A 225 -9.45 -60.36 27.25
N GLU A 226 -10.13 -59.26 26.92
CA GLU A 226 -11.33 -59.28 26.06
C GLU A 226 -11.00 -59.50 24.57
N ALA A 227 -9.89 -58.95 24.06
CA ALA A 227 -9.52 -59.08 22.65
C ALA A 227 -8.96 -60.47 22.26
N ASP A 228 -8.23 -61.16 23.15
CA ASP A 228 -7.72 -62.53 22.94
C ASP A 228 -8.83 -63.61 23.07
N GLY A 229 -10.02 -63.25 23.57
CA GLY A 229 -11.18 -64.14 23.66
C GLY A 229 -11.91 -64.36 22.34
N GLN A 230 -11.47 -63.73 21.24
CA GLN A 230 -12.23 -63.66 19.98
C GLN A 230 -11.37 -63.97 18.74
N THR A 231 -10.72 -65.13 18.71
CA THR A 231 -10.31 -65.81 17.47
C THR A 231 -10.88 -67.23 17.43
N VAL A 232 -11.87 -67.43 16.56
CA VAL A 232 -12.65 -68.67 16.30
C VAL A 232 -11.86 -69.64 15.39
N PRO A 233 -12.11 -70.97 15.47
CA PRO A 233 -12.07 -71.77 14.27
C PRO A 233 -13.41 -72.50 13.99
N GLU A 234 -13.90 -72.23 12.79
CA GLU A 234 -14.85 -72.99 12.00
C GLU A 234 -14.25 -74.37 11.64
N ASN A 235 -14.98 -75.49 11.84
CA ASN A 235 -15.18 -76.58 10.86
C ASN A 235 -16.07 -77.73 11.42
N GLY A 236 -16.95 -78.32 10.58
CA GLY A 236 -17.32 -79.74 10.70
C GLY A 236 -18.80 -80.15 10.82
N THR A 237 -19.58 -79.90 9.77
CA THR A 237 -20.71 -80.69 9.18
C THR A 237 -21.21 -81.98 9.86
N SER A 238 -22.53 -82.07 10.10
CA SER A 238 -23.40 -83.17 9.58
C SER A 238 -24.88 -82.91 9.91
N ASP A 239 -25.67 -82.67 8.87
CA ASP A 239 -27.13 -82.92 8.88
C ASP A 239 -27.35 -84.45 8.91
N PRO A 240 -28.42 -84.98 9.54
CA PRO A 240 -29.60 -85.26 8.73
C PRO A 240 -30.97 -85.15 9.44
N GLN A 241 -31.94 -84.63 8.68
CA GLN A 241 -33.29 -85.14 8.42
C GLN A 241 -34.27 -85.55 9.57
N VAL A 242 -35.42 -84.83 9.53
CA VAL A 242 -36.82 -85.33 9.38
C VAL A 242 -37.61 -85.83 10.61
N ALA A 243 -38.91 -85.48 10.56
CA ALA A 243 -40.09 -85.93 11.32
C ALA A 243 -40.32 -85.19 12.64
N GLN A 244 -41.46 -84.55 12.91
CA GLN A 244 -42.85 -84.73 12.46
C GLN A 244 -43.60 -83.40 12.46
#